data_AF-A0AA36B3X4-F1
#
_entry.id   AF-A0AA36B3X4-F1
#
_cell.length_a   1.000
_cell.length_b   1.000
_cell.length_c   1.000
_cell.angle_alpha   90.00
_cell.angle_beta   90.00
_cell.angle_gamma   90.00
#
_symmetry.space_group_name_H-M   'P 1'
#
loop_
_entity.id
_entity.type
_entity.pdbx_description
1 polymer ?
#
loop_
_entity_poly.entity_id
_entity_poly.type
_entity_poly.pdbx_seq_one_letter_code
_entity_poly.pdbx_strand_id
1 'polypeptide(L)'
;MCGLLTKIPQLAQSRLWKMKQNWWKLKAQALQDAADKCHFKSFYQNLKGVFGPISKRASPIFLSDGTLLTDKKEITKCWAEHFSNVLNRESTVDQEVIDNIPQKPTIENLADSPPMSEVEKAIKQLPNVVKIADATPEKSCEVEKESTGRKHPRSNLTRHKYTHTGEKPCQCDICVMLEHRL
;
A
#
# COMPACT_ATOMS: atom_id res chain seq x y z
N MET A 1 50.26 38.99 11.21
CA MET A 1 49.49 37.82 11.69
C MET A 1 47.98 38.09 11.67
N CYS A 2 47.38 38.36 10.48
CA CYS A 2 45.95 38.72 10.35
C CYS A 2 45.15 37.80 9.39
N GLY A 3 45.82 37.12 8.45
CA GLY A 3 45.18 36.24 7.47
C GLY A 3 44.85 34.80 7.94
N LEU A 4 45.22 34.43 9.16
CA LEU A 4 44.88 33.11 9.73
C LEU A 4 43.51 33.10 10.42
N LEU A 5 43.12 34.22 11.05
CA LEU A 5 41.86 34.34 11.78
C LEU A 5 40.62 34.34 10.85
N THR A 6 40.76 34.87 9.63
CA THR A 6 39.68 34.90 8.62
C THR A 6 39.44 33.54 7.95
N LYS A 7 40.38 32.60 8.05
CA LYS A 7 40.26 31.23 7.48
C LYS A 7 39.56 30.25 8.42
N ILE A 8 39.50 30.55 9.72
CA ILE A 8 38.88 29.67 10.72
C ILE A 8 37.39 29.43 10.45
N PRO A 9 36.56 30.45 10.14
CA PRO A 9 35.15 30.24 9.80
C PRO A 9 34.95 29.44 8.51
N GLN A 10 35.79 29.67 7.49
CA GLN A 10 35.73 28.95 6.22
C GLN A 10 36.09 27.47 6.37
N LEU A 11 37.13 27.18 7.15
CA LEU A 11 37.53 25.81 7.49
C LEU A 11 36.45 25.10 8.32
N ALA A 12 35.85 25.80 9.29
CA ALA A 12 34.74 25.27 10.08
C ALA A 12 33.50 24.97 9.21
N GLN A 13 33.10 25.89 8.34
CA GLN A 13 31.99 25.69 7.40
C GLN A 13 32.27 24.56 6.42
N SER A 14 33.48 24.47 5.86
CA SER A 14 33.90 23.38 4.98
C SER A 14 33.82 22.03 5.70
N ARG A 15 34.27 21.96 6.97
CA ARG A 15 34.19 20.75 7.79
C ARG A 15 32.75 20.35 8.08
N LEU A 16 31.89 21.29 8.46
CA LEU A 16 30.45 21.03 8.68
C LEU A 16 29.77 20.54 7.41
N TRP A 17 30.08 21.14 6.26
CA TRP A 17 29.57 20.68 4.96
C TRP A 17 30.02 19.25 4.66
N LYS A 18 31.31 18.93 4.84
CA LYS A 18 31.83 17.56 4.65
C LYS A 18 31.15 16.56 5.57
N MET A 19 30.94 16.92 6.84
CA MET A 19 30.23 16.06 7.80
C MET A 19 28.78 15.81 7.34
N LYS A 20 28.06 16.85 6.91
CA LYS A 20 26.70 16.73 6.39
C LYS A 20 26.66 15.85 5.13
N GLN A 21 27.57 16.06 4.19
CA GLN A 21 27.66 15.24 2.96
C GLN A 21 27.97 13.78 3.26
N ASN A 22 28.92 13.51 4.15
CA ASN A 22 29.25 12.14 4.57
C ASN A 22 28.05 11.47 5.23
N TRP A 23 27.33 12.19 6.09
CA TRP A 23 26.09 11.68 6.68
C TRP A 23 25.05 11.33 5.61
N TRP A 24 24.81 12.20 4.63
CA TRP A 24 23.87 11.92 3.53
C TRP A 24 24.28 10.71 2.71
N LYS A 25 25.57 10.57 2.36
CA LYS A 25 26.08 9.42 1.61
C LYS A 25 25.86 8.11 2.36
N LEU A 26 26.26 8.06 3.64
CA LEU A 26 26.07 6.87 4.48
C LEU A 26 24.58 6.54 4.64
N LYS A 27 23.74 7.56 4.81
CA LYS A 27 22.29 7.37 5.00
C LYS A 27 21.61 6.85 3.73
N ALA A 28 21.98 7.38 2.57
CA ALA A 28 21.48 6.92 1.27
C ALA A 28 21.90 5.46 1.01
N GLN A 29 23.15 5.12 1.30
CA GLN A 29 23.63 3.75 1.15
C GLN A 29 22.88 2.77 2.05
N ALA A 30 22.67 3.12 3.33
CA ALA A 30 21.88 2.28 4.24
C ALA A 30 20.42 2.09 3.78
N LEU A 31 19.81 3.10 3.16
CA LEU A 31 18.47 3.00 2.56
C LEU A 31 18.46 2.07 1.36
N GLN A 32 19.44 2.19 0.47
CA GLN A 32 19.58 1.33 -0.69
C GLN A 32 19.82 -0.12 -0.27
N ASP A 33 20.75 -0.37 0.65
CA ASP A 33 21.03 -1.71 1.17
C ASP A 33 19.80 -2.37 1.81
N ALA A 34 19.00 -1.60 2.57
CA ALA A 34 17.77 -2.09 3.16
C ALA A 34 16.70 -2.41 2.10
N ALA A 35 16.63 -1.61 1.04
CA ALA A 35 15.72 -1.82 -0.08
C ALA A 35 16.13 -3.05 -0.90
N ASP A 36 17.42 -3.21 -1.21
CA ASP A 36 17.96 -4.32 -1.99
C ASP A 36 17.79 -5.65 -1.24
N LYS A 37 17.93 -5.63 0.08
CA LYS A 37 17.63 -6.79 0.94
C LYS A 37 16.14 -7.02 1.14
N CYS A 38 15.26 -6.12 0.69
CA CYS A 38 13.81 -6.13 0.97
C CYS A 38 13.45 -6.07 2.48
N HIS A 39 14.32 -5.49 3.31
CA HIS A 39 14.08 -5.32 4.75
C HIS A 39 13.28 -4.03 5.03
N PHE A 40 11.98 -4.06 4.69
CA PHE A 40 11.10 -2.88 4.78
C PHE A 40 11.09 -2.19 6.16
N LYS A 41 11.13 -2.95 7.27
CA LYS A 41 11.19 -2.38 8.62
C LYS A 41 12.41 -1.46 8.80
N SER A 42 13.58 -1.94 8.37
CA SER A 42 14.83 -1.16 8.44
C SER A 42 14.82 0.01 7.46
N PHE A 43 14.23 -0.18 6.28
CA PHE A 43 14.05 0.89 5.28
C PHE A 43 13.23 2.05 5.88
N TYR A 44 12.06 1.79 6.45
CA TYR A 44 11.21 2.83 7.05
C TYR A 44 11.83 3.49 8.28
N GLN A 45 12.57 2.74 9.11
CA GLN A 45 13.31 3.32 10.24
C GLN A 45 14.41 4.27 9.76
N ASN A 46 15.15 3.90 8.72
CA ASN A 46 16.16 4.77 8.12
C ASN A 46 15.54 6.01 7.48
N LEU A 47 14.42 5.84 6.78
CA LEU A 47 13.69 6.92 6.13
C LEU A 47 13.19 7.97 7.13
N LYS A 48 12.66 7.53 8.29
CA LYS A 48 12.27 8.44 9.37
C LYS A 48 13.42 9.32 9.85
N GLY A 49 14.63 8.77 9.90
CA GLY A 49 15.84 9.54 10.26
C GLY A 49 16.20 10.63 9.25
N VAL A 50 15.81 10.49 7.98
CA VAL A 50 16.03 11.50 6.92
C VAL A 50 15.07 12.68 7.08
N PHE A 51 13.80 12.40 7.33
CA PHE A 51 12.77 13.43 7.53
C PHE A 51 12.86 14.11 8.89
N GLY A 52 13.56 13.50 9.85
CA GLY A 52 13.73 14.06 11.19
C GLY A 52 12.47 13.93 12.06
N PRO A 53 12.39 14.68 13.17
CA PRO A 53 11.25 14.61 14.08
C PRO A 53 9.98 15.12 13.39
N ILE A 54 9.00 14.22 13.26
CA ILE A 54 7.67 14.57 12.75
C ILE A 54 6.90 15.22 13.90
N SER A 55 6.65 16.53 13.80
CA SER A 55 5.76 17.21 14.74
C SER A 55 4.32 16.75 14.49
N LYS A 56 3.77 15.97 15.42
CA LYS A 56 2.36 15.58 15.42
C LYS A 56 1.52 16.76 15.90
N ARG A 57 1.24 17.72 15.02
CA ARG A 57 0.20 18.71 15.30
C ARG A 57 -1.15 17.98 15.28
N ALA A 58 -1.96 18.18 16.31
CA ALA A 58 -3.37 17.84 16.22
C ALA A 58 -3.98 18.75 15.16
N SER A 59 -4.61 18.18 14.14
CA SER A 59 -5.39 18.95 13.17
C SER A 59 -6.72 19.30 13.83
N PRO A 60 -6.97 20.57 14.20
CA PRO A 60 -8.20 20.94 14.86
C PRO A 60 -9.39 20.69 13.92
N ILE A 61 -10.51 20.25 14.47
CA ILE A 61 -11.74 20.01 13.71
C ILE A 61 -12.79 21.02 14.16
N PHE A 62 -13.46 21.63 13.19
CA PHE A 62 -14.65 22.44 13.43
C PHE A 62 -15.88 21.54 13.42
N LEU A 63 -16.65 21.58 14.51
CA LEU A 63 -18.00 21.02 14.56
C LEU A 63 -18.96 21.87 13.71
N SER A 64 -20.14 21.31 13.40
CA SER A 64 -21.19 22.02 12.66
C SER A 64 -21.75 23.25 13.41
N ASP A 65 -21.57 23.31 14.73
CA ASP A 65 -21.94 24.44 15.58
C ASP A 65 -20.87 25.56 15.64
N GLY A 66 -19.74 25.39 14.93
CA GLY A 66 -18.61 26.32 14.90
C GLY A 66 -17.58 26.14 16.02
N THR A 67 -17.76 25.16 16.91
CA THR A 67 -16.80 24.89 17.99
C THR A 67 -15.52 24.23 17.47
N LEU A 68 -14.35 24.70 17.91
CA LEU A 68 -13.04 24.16 17.54
C LEU A 68 -12.57 23.08 18.52
N LEU A 69 -12.46 21.84 18.06
CA LEU A 69 -11.85 20.74 18.82
C LEU A 69 -10.35 20.66 18.53
N THR A 70 -9.55 20.81 19.57
CA THR A 70 -8.08 20.68 19.53
C THR A 70 -7.57 19.43 20.25
N ASP A 71 -8.36 18.87 21.18
CA ASP A 71 -8.00 17.66 21.92
C ASP A 71 -8.19 16.41 21.05
N LYS A 72 -7.18 15.52 21.07
CA LYS A 72 -7.15 14.32 20.24
C LYS A 72 -8.25 13.31 20.61
N LYS A 73 -8.58 13.17 21.89
CA LYS A 73 -9.62 12.22 22.34
C LYS A 73 -10.99 12.70 21.87
N GLU A 74 -11.26 14.00 22.03
CA GLU A 74 -12.50 14.62 21.56
C GLU A 74 -12.65 14.54 20.03
N ILE A 75 -11.58 14.80 19.28
CA ILE A 75 -11.57 14.61 17.82
C ILE A 75 -11.91 13.17 17.44
N THR A 76 -11.32 12.19 18.14
CA THR A 76 -11.56 10.77 17.84
C THR A 76 -13.00 10.37 18.14
N LYS A 77 -13.56 10.84 19.25
CA LYS A 77 -14.96 10.62 19.63
C LYS A 77 -15.92 11.21 18.60
N CYS A 78 -15.66 12.44 18.15
CA CYS A 78 -16.45 13.10 17.12
C CYS A 78 -16.47 12.30 15.81
N TRP A 79 -15.33 11.76 15.37
CA TRP A 79 -15.28 10.88 14.20
C TRP A 79 -16.08 9.59 14.39
N ALA A 80 -15.99 8.97 15.57
CA ALA A 80 -16.73 7.75 15.88
C ALA A 80 -18.25 7.98 15.81
N GLU A 81 -18.73 9.07 16.40
CA GLU A 81 -20.15 9.46 16.35
C GLU A 81 -20.59 9.77 14.91
N HIS A 82 -19.82 10.59 14.18
CA HIS A 82 -20.13 10.93 12.80
C HIS A 82 -20.23 9.69 11.90
N PHE A 83 -19.20 8.82 11.93
CA PHE A 83 -19.21 7.61 11.11
C PHE A 83 -20.27 6.62 11.55
N SER A 84 -20.59 6.53 12.85
CA SER A 84 -21.71 5.71 13.31
C SER A 84 -23.02 6.19 12.68
N ASN A 85 -23.26 7.49 12.66
CA ASN A 85 -24.46 8.07 12.07
C ASN A 85 -24.52 7.93 10.55
N VAL A 86 -23.38 7.85 9.86
CA VAL A 86 -23.32 7.70 8.39
C VAL A 86 -23.45 6.23 7.98
N LEU A 87 -22.72 5.33 8.65
CA LEU A 87 -22.60 3.93 8.26
C LEU A 87 -23.66 3.03 8.92
N ASN A 88 -24.09 3.34 10.14
CA ASN A 88 -25.04 2.54 10.90
C ASN A 88 -26.44 3.18 10.94
N ARG A 89 -26.87 3.78 9.83
CA ARG A 89 -28.23 4.32 9.74
C ARG A 89 -29.23 3.18 9.85
N GLU A 90 -30.07 3.22 10.88
CA GLU A 90 -31.21 2.32 10.97
C GLU A 90 -32.12 2.58 9.76
N SER A 91 -32.21 1.60 8.87
CA SER A 91 -33.13 1.65 7.73
C SER A 91 -34.48 1.12 8.18
N THR A 92 -35.50 1.97 8.11
CA THR A 92 -36.90 1.51 8.13
C THR A 92 -37.23 1.03 6.72
N VAL A 93 -37.29 -0.29 6.53
CA VAL A 93 -37.75 -0.88 5.26
C VAL A 93 -39.17 -1.36 5.47
N ASP A 94 -40.10 -0.94 4.61
CA ASP A 94 -41.47 -1.42 4.64
C ASP A 94 -41.49 -2.93 4.37
N GLN A 95 -42.13 -3.68 5.27
CA GLN A 95 -42.21 -5.14 5.17
C GLN A 95 -42.90 -5.57 3.87
N GLU A 96 -43.89 -4.81 3.40
CA GLU A 96 -44.53 -5.06 2.10
C GLU A 96 -43.52 -5.05 0.95
N VAL A 97 -42.50 -4.19 0.98
CA VAL A 97 -41.48 -4.15 -0.07
C VAL A 97 -40.62 -5.41 -0.02
N ILE A 98 -40.26 -5.87 1.18
CA ILE A 98 -39.49 -7.10 1.39
C ILE A 98 -40.26 -8.32 0.87
N ASP A 99 -41.54 -8.39 1.19
CA ASP A 99 -42.41 -9.51 0.83
C ASP A 99 -42.66 -9.56 -0.69
N ASN A 100 -42.57 -8.41 -1.37
CA ASN A 100 -42.67 -8.31 -2.83
C ASN A 100 -41.33 -8.54 -3.57
N ILE A 101 -40.21 -8.77 -2.87
CA ILE A 101 -38.93 -9.10 -3.53
C ILE A 101 -39.04 -10.49 -4.18
N PRO A 102 -38.88 -10.61 -5.51
CA PRO A 102 -38.92 -11.90 -6.18
C PRO A 102 -37.82 -12.82 -5.65
N GLN A 103 -38.22 -13.87 -4.94
CA GLN A 103 -37.29 -14.86 -4.42
C GLN A 103 -36.74 -15.70 -5.57
N LYS A 104 -35.41 -15.82 -5.65
CA LYS A 104 -34.79 -16.79 -6.57
C LYS A 104 -35.11 -18.20 -6.06
N PRO A 105 -35.26 -19.18 -6.96
CA PRO A 105 -35.47 -20.56 -6.56
C PRO A 105 -34.31 -21.00 -5.66
N THR A 106 -34.65 -21.66 -4.56
CA THR A 106 -33.68 -22.26 -3.65
C THR A 106 -32.83 -23.26 -4.41
N ILE A 107 -31.51 -23.09 -4.41
CA ILE A 107 -30.58 -24.05 -5.00
C ILE A 107 -30.38 -25.16 -3.97
N GLU A 108 -31.18 -26.23 -4.06
CA GLU A 108 -31.13 -27.37 -3.11
C GLU A 108 -29.76 -28.08 -3.13
N ASN A 109 -29.09 -28.08 -4.29
CA ASN A 109 -27.84 -28.81 -4.51
C ASN A 109 -26.59 -27.98 -4.15
N LEU A 110 -26.72 -26.87 -3.40
CA LEU A 110 -25.56 -26.04 -3.02
C LEU A 110 -24.68 -26.73 -1.95
N ALA A 111 -25.26 -27.68 -1.19
CA ALA A 111 -24.55 -28.50 -0.22
C ALA A 111 -23.97 -29.78 -0.84
N ASP A 112 -24.30 -30.11 -2.09
CA ASP A 112 -23.79 -31.29 -2.74
C ASP A 112 -22.33 -31.08 -3.14
N SER A 113 -21.51 -32.09 -2.84
CA SER A 113 -20.11 -32.07 -3.21
C SER A 113 -19.99 -32.00 -4.74
N PRO A 114 -19.20 -31.05 -5.29
CA PRO A 114 -19.06 -30.91 -6.73
C PRO A 114 -18.50 -32.20 -7.34
N PRO A 115 -18.98 -32.61 -8.52
CA PRO A 115 -18.50 -33.83 -9.16
C PRO A 115 -17.00 -33.73 -9.47
N MET A 116 -16.27 -34.83 -9.29
CA MET A 116 -14.81 -34.86 -9.46
C MET A 116 -14.36 -34.38 -10.85
N SER A 117 -15.18 -34.55 -11.88
CA SER A 117 -14.91 -34.05 -13.24
C SER A 117 -14.92 -32.52 -13.34
N GLU A 118 -15.77 -31.84 -12.57
CA GLU A 118 -15.81 -30.39 -12.47
C GLU A 118 -14.63 -29.87 -11.67
N VAL A 119 -14.28 -30.56 -10.57
CA VAL A 119 -13.08 -30.26 -9.77
C VAL A 119 -11.81 -30.40 -10.63
N GLU A 120 -11.68 -31.47 -11.42
CA GLU A 120 -10.58 -31.64 -12.36
C GLU A 120 -10.52 -30.56 -13.44
N LYS A 121 -11.68 -30.16 -13.98
CA LYS A 121 -11.77 -29.10 -14.98
C LYS A 121 -11.35 -27.76 -14.38
N ALA A 122 -11.77 -27.45 -13.15
CA ALA A 122 -11.35 -26.26 -12.42
C ALA A 122 -9.84 -26.28 -12.13
N ILE A 123 -9.29 -27.41 -11.68
CA ILE A 123 -7.84 -27.57 -11.45
C ILE A 123 -7.05 -27.34 -12.74
N LYS A 124 -7.53 -27.84 -13.90
CA LYS A 124 -6.89 -27.62 -15.21
C LYS A 124 -6.96 -26.16 -15.67
N GLN A 125 -7.96 -25.41 -15.24
CA GLN A 125 -8.13 -24.00 -15.57
C GLN A 125 -7.35 -23.06 -14.64
N LEU A 126 -6.84 -23.57 -13.51
CA LEU A 126 -5.95 -22.79 -12.66
C LEU A 126 -4.62 -22.57 -13.38
N PRO A 127 -4.14 -21.32 -13.51
CA PRO A 127 -2.78 -21.09 -13.98
C PRO A 127 -1.82 -21.80 -13.01
N ASN A 128 -0.90 -22.61 -13.57
CA ASN A 128 0.08 -23.41 -12.82
C ASN A 128 0.85 -22.55 -11.78
N VAL A 129 0.41 -22.52 -10.52
CA VAL A 129 1.12 -21.81 -9.44
C VAL A 129 2.10 -22.71 -8.69
N VAL A 130 2.06 -24.04 -8.83
CA VAL A 130 3.00 -24.90 -8.09
C VAL A 130 3.54 -26.04 -8.93
N LYS A 131 4.66 -25.79 -9.61
CA LYS A 131 5.67 -26.82 -9.86
C LYS A 131 6.87 -26.52 -8.95
N ILE A 132 6.86 -27.09 -7.76
CA ILE A 132 8.07 -27.23 -6.94
C ILE A 132 8.71 -28.54 -7.39
N ALA A 133 9.57 -28.45 -8.39
CA ALA A 133 10.71 -29.32 -8.58
C ALA A 133 11.63 -28.67 -9.62
N ASP A 134 12.90 -28.70 -9.30
CA ASP A 134 14.07 -28.30 -10.06
C ASP A 134 14.42 -26.82 -10.24
N ALA A 135 15.68 -26.59 -9.92
CA ALA A 135 16.39 -25.34 -9.93
C ALA A 135 16.46 -24.72 -11.35
N THR A 136 16.56 -23.40 -11.36
CA THR A 136 16.88 -22.44 -12.46
C THR A 136 15.73 -21.92 -13.33
N PRO A 137 15.87 -20.75 -13.99
CA PRO A 137 16.77 -19.62 -13.73
C PRO A 137 16.03 -18.48 -13.00
N GLU A 138 16.80 -17.59 -12.37
CA GLU A 138 16.33 -16.34 -11.80
C GLU A 138 15.69 -15.48 -12.92
N LYS A 139 14.42 -15.08 -12.74
CA LYS A 139 13.74 -14.20 -13.70
C LYS A 139 13.91 -12.76 -13.21
N SER A 140 14.60 -11.92 -13.98
CA SER A 140 14.68 -10.46 -13.78
C SER A 140 13.65 -9.75 -14.67
N CYS A 141 13.16 -8.58 -14.28
CA CYS A 141 12.34 -7.73 -15.14
C CYS A 141 13.22 -7.11 -16.24
N GLU A 142 12.85 -7.23 -17.51
CA GLU A 142 13.61 -6.66 -18.64
C GLU A 142 13.64 -5.13 -18.62
N VAL A 143 12.60 -4.51 -18.05
CA VAL A 143 12.43 -3.05 -17.94
C VAL A 143 13.38 -2.44 -16.88
N GLU A 144 13.83 -3.23 -15.89
CA GLU A 144 14.70 -2.74 -14.82
C GLU A 144 16.20 -2.91 -15.10
N LYS A 145 16.58 -3.42 -16.29
CA LYS A 145 17.99 -3.65 -16.66
C LYS A 145 18.83 -2.37 -16.64
N GLU A 146 18.22 -1.18 -16.68
CA GLU A 146 18.93 0.11 -16.75
C GLU A 146 18.86 0.99 -15.50
N SER A 147 18.14 0.63 -14.43
CA SER A 147 17.98 1.57 -13.30
C SER A 147 18.19 1.05 -11.89
N THR A 148 17.95 -0.22 -11.57
CA THR A 148 18.45 -0.83 -10.31
C THR A 148 18.37 -2.34 -10.45
N GLY A 149 19.49 -3.07 -10.28
CA GLY A 149 19.56 -4.54 -10.36
C GLY A 149 18.86 -5.27 -9.21
N ARG A 150 17.61 -4.93 -8.91
CA ARG A 150 16.83 -5.55 -7.84
C ARG A 150 16.37 -6.94 -8.25
N LYS A 151 16.68 -7.93 -7.41
CA LYS A 151 16.19 -9.30 -7.54
C LYS A 151 14.93 -9.46 -6.72
N HIS A 152 13.80 -9.74 -7.38
CA HIS A 152 12.53 -10.04 -6.70
C HIS A 152 12.34 -11.55 -6.54
N PRO A 153 11.85 -12.03 -5.37
CA PRO A 153 11.33 -13.39 -5.25
C PRO A 153 10.27 -13.66 -6.32
N ARG A 154 10.19 -14.89 -6.86
CA ARG A 154 9.32 -15.23 -8.01
C ARG A 154 7.86 -14.79 -7.83
N SER A 155 7.31 -14.89 -6.62
CA SER A 155 5.95 -14.45 -6.28
C SER A 155 5.76 -12.93 -6.38
N ASN A 156 6.80 -12.16 -6.07
CA ASN A 156 6.78 -10.70 -6.14
C ASN A 156 7.02 -10.18 -7.56
N LEU A 157 7.80 -10.91 -8.38
CA LEU A 157 8.08 -10.51 -9.76
C LEU A 157 6.83 -10.52 -10.63
N THR A 158 5.97 -11.54 -10.49
CA THR A 158 4.71 -11.61 -11.26
C THR A 158 3.82 -10.42 -10.96
N ARG A 159 3.67 -10.06 -9.68
CA ARG A 159 2.92 -8.88 -9.26
C ARG A 159 3.58 -7.57 -9.72
N HIS A 160 4.90 -7.50 -9.67
CA HIS A 160 5.67 -6.35 -10.11
C HIS A 160 5.47 -6.05 -11.61
N LYS A 161 5.26 -7.05 -12.46
CA LYS A 161 5.00 -6.79 -13.90
C LYS A 161 3.75 -5.94 -14.14
N TYR A 162 2.71 -6.10 -13.33
CA TYR A 162 1.48 -5.30 -13.45
C TYR A 162 1.69 -3.82 -13.14
N THR A 163 2.76 -3.43 -12.44
CA THR A 163 3.05 -2.00 -12.23
C THR A 163 3.59 -1.32 -13.47
N HIS A 164 4.13 -2.09 -14.44
CA HIS A 164 4.58 -1.58 -15.73
C HIS A 164 3.46 -1.61 -16.77
N THR A 165 2.70 -2.70 -16.82
CA THR A 165 1.66 -2.88 -17.84
C THR A 165 0.34 -2.22 -17.47
N GLY A 166 0.11 -1.92 -16.19
CA GLY A 166 -1.16 -1.38 -15.69
C GLY A 166 -2.32 -2.38 -15.78
N GLU A 167 -2.04 -3.62 -16.18
CA GLU A 167 -3.06 -4.68 -16.33
C GLU A 167 -3.61 -5.05 -14.95
N LYS A 168 -4.94 -4.97 -14.82
CA LYS A 168 -5.65 -5.40 -13.60
C LYS A 168 -6.01 -6.88 -13.76
N PRO A 169 -5.40 -7.80 -12.98
CA PRO A 169 -5.62 -9.24 -13.12
C PRO A 169 -7.03 -9.71 -12.70
N CYS A 170 -7.84 -8.83 -12.13
CA CYS A 170 -9.24 -9.11 -11.79
C CYS A 170 -10.12 -7.98 -12.33
N GLN A 171 -10.98 -8.30 -13.31
CA GLN A 171 -12.07 -7.42 -13.72
C GLN A 171 -13.24 -7.62 -12.75
N CYS A 172 -13.75 -6.51 -12.21
CA CYS A 172 -14.94 -6.54 -11.38
C CYS A 172 -16.16 -6.47 -12.31
N ASP A 173 -17.05 -7.47 -12.26
CA ASP A 173 -18.27 -7.51 -13.09
C ASP A 173 -19.12 -6.25 -12.97
N ILE A 174 -19.07 -5.58 -11.81
CA ILE A 174 -19.75 -4.31 -11.54
C ILE A 174 -19.08 -3.14 -12.29
N CYS A 175 -17.75 -3.14 -12.41
CA CYS A 175 -17.02 -2.07 -13.10
C CYS A 175 -17.18 -2.16 -14.62
N VAL A 176 -17.29 -3.37 -15.18
CA VAL A 176 -17.49 -3.57 -16.63
C VAL A 176 -18.85 -3.02 -17.09
N MET A 177 -19.87 -3.03 -16.23
CA MET A 177 -21.18 -2.48 -16.55
C MET A 177 -21.24 -0.94 -16.63
N LEU A 178 -20.27 -0.22 -16.05
CA LEU A 178 -20.28 1.25 -16.00
C LEU A 178 -19.47 1.91 -17.13
N GLU A 179 -18.64 1.17 -17.87
CA GLU A 179 -17.77 1.72 -18.92
C GLU A 179 -18.46 1.85 -20.29
N HIS A 180 -19.73 1.45 -20.43
CA HIS A 180 -20.50 1.56 -21.69
C HIS A 180 -21.60 2.65 -21.68
N ARG A 181 -21.54 3.61 -20.74
CA ARG A 181 -22.45 4.77 -20.71
C ARG A 181 -21.72 6.12 -20.64
N LEU A 182 -20.70 6.28 -21.48
CA LEU A 182 -20.21 7.58 -21.92
C LEU A 182 -19.97 7.53 -23.43
#